data_AF-A0A8S4N039-F1
#
_entry.id   AF-A0A8S4N039-F1
#
_cell.length_a   1.000
_cell.length_b   1.000
_cell.length_c   1.000
_cell.angle_alpha   90.00
_cell.angle_beta   90.00
_cell.angle_gamma   90.00
#
_symmetry.space_group_name_H-M   'P 1'
#
loop_
_entity.id
_entity.type
_entity.pdbx_description
1 polymer ?
#
loop_
_entity_poly.entity_id
_entity_poly.type
_entity_poly.pdbx_seq_one_letter_code
_entity_poly.pdbx_strand_id
1 'polypeptide(L)'
;MIEAVNGSLTEWEKSHDVLVYNSLNQNHTSVNFIYYPQLPGMAEHLMDIKEALTYLVKMSGQLRNNSDTVLVIGRYTSIDKKDFPVLMSTLKHLGLTGIRIIRKTKGCDNCEKNATASAILNDDITAEAKRYGFEILQTFPIIMSRYKDVTYSSTCALHYHTIEKVSHTMERNVTTIKNDRQTSQQHDMYHVYGDVMAAYSNMLISMLHGHWSKNGDVMNIP
;
A
#
# COMPACT_ATOMS: atom_id res chain seq x y z
N MET A 1 -1.86 3.84 6.32
CA MET A 1 -0.39 3.85 6.10
C MET A 1 0.16 5.24 5.88
N ILE A 2 -0.23 5.97 4.82
CA ILE A 2 0.30 7.32 4.54
C ILE A 2 0.09 8.27 5.73
N GLU A 3 -1.13 8.30 6.28
CA GLU A 3 -1.44 9.05 7.50
C GLU A 3 -0.52 8.68 8.68
N ALA A 4 -0.35 7.39 8.93
CA ALA A 4 0.48 6.90 10.04
C ALA A 4 1.97 7.27 9.88
N VAL A 5 2.49 7.30 8.64
CA VAL A 5 3.89 7.66 8.35
C VAL A 5 4.11 9.16 8.42
N ASN A 6 3.11 9.96 8.01
CA ASN A 6 3.26 11.41 7.87
C ASN A 6 2.58 12.21 9.00
N GLY A 7 1.91 11.53 9.93
CA GLY A 7 1.06 12.13 10.98
C GLY A 7 -0.24 12.76 10.46
N SER A 8 -0.43 12.85 9.14
CA SER A 8 -1.62 13.43 8.49
C SER A 8 -1.80 12.88 7.08
N LEU A 9 -3.03 12.91 6.58
CA LEU A 9 -3.38 12.61 5.20
C LEU A 9 -4.00 13.86 4.58
N THR A 10 -3.27 14.52 3.68
CA THR A 10 -3.72 15.75 3.01
C THR A 10 -4.40 15.50 1.68
N GLU A 11 -4.15 14.32 1.09
CA GLU A 11 -4.71 13.91 -0.19
C GLU A 11 -5.28 12.51 -0.01
N TRP A 12 -6.56 12.35 -0.36
CA TRP A 12 -7.19 11.06 -0.46
C TRP A 12 -7.92 10.97 -1.79
N GLU A 13 -7.54 10.00 -2.60
CA GLU A 13 -8.22 9.70 -3.86
C GLU A 13 -8.44 8.20 -3.97
N LYS A 14 -9.67 7.78 -4.33
CA LYS A 14 -9.92 6.44 -4.88
C LYS A 14 -9.43 6.42 -6.33
N SER A 15 -8.13 6.55 -6.53
CA SER A 15 -7.59 6.58 -7.88
C SER A 15 -7.42 5.16 -8.40
N HIS A 16 -8.00 4.91 -9.58
CA HIS A 16 -7.72 3.75 -10.41
C HIS A 16 -6.53 4.03 -11.35
N ASP A 17 -5.91 5.20 -11.21
CA ASP A 17 -4.72 5.67 -11.93
C ASP A 17 -3.47 5.57 -11.02
N VAL A 18 -2.34 6.09 -11.49
CA VAL A 18 -1.08 6.10 -10.74
C VAL A 18 -1.07 7.21 -9.69
N LEU A 19 -0.73 6.85 -8.46
CA LEU A 19 -0.52 7.79 -7.36
C LEU A 19 0.98 7.90 -7.04
N VAL A 20 1.45 9.13 -6.86
CA VAL A 20 2.86 9.46 -6.59
C VAL A 20 2.94 10.36 -5.37
N TYR A 21 3.56 9.88 -4.29
CA TYR A 21 3.83 10.64 -3.08
C TYR A 21 5.35 10.76 -2.90
N ASN A 22 5.93 11.95 -3.13
CA ASN A 22 7.40 12.13 -3.18
C ASN A 22 8.02 12.71 -1.90
N SER A 23 7.21 12.99 -0.88
CA SER A 23 7.61 13.81 0.28
C SER A 23 7.11 13.26 1.61
N LEU A 24 6.95 11.94 1.71
CA LEU A 24 6.52 11.31 2.95
C LEU A 24 7.70 11.20 3.93
N ASN A 25 7.38 11.12 5.22
CA ASN A 25 8.38 10.95 6.29
C ASN A 25 9.48 12.02 6.18
N GLN A 26 9.09 13.30 6.16
CA GLN A 26 10.03 14.44 6.07
C GLN A 26 10.96 14.39 4.83
N ASN A 27 10.42 14.03 3.66
CA ASN A 27 11.16 13.85 2.40
C ASN A 27 12.14 12.65 2.38
N HIS A 28 12.05 11.73 3.33
CA HIS A 28 12.88 10.53 3.35
C HIS A 28 12.23 9.34 2.63
N THR A 29 10.97 9.44 2.20
CA THR A 29 10.27 8.31 1.60
C THR A 29 9.38 8.75 0.44
N SER A 30 9.51 8.04 -0.68
CA SER A 30 8.60 8.13 -1.81
C SER A 30 7.75 6.87 -1.93
N VAL A 31 6.47 7.02 -2.24
CA VAL A 31 5.53 5.92 -2.46
C VAL A 31 4.83 6.13 -3.80
N ASN A 32 4.98 5.17 -4.70
CA ASN A 32 4.29 5.13 -5.96
C ASN A 32 3.37 3.92 -6.02
N PHE A 33 2.18 4.11 -6.55
CA PHE A 33 1.14 3.09 -6.61
C PHE A 33 0.51 3.07 -8.00
N ILE A 34 0.23 1.88 -8.50
CA ILE A 34 -0.57 1.66 -9.70
C ILE A 34 -1.61 0.59 -9.42
N TYR A 35 -2.83 0.81 -9.88
CA TYR A 35 -3.87 -0.21 -9.86
C TYR A 35 -3.67 -1.17 -11.05
N TYR A 36 -3.47 -2.45 -10.76
CA TYR A 36 -3.36 -3.52 -11.76
C TYR A 36 -4.28 -4.69 -11.43
N PRO A 37 -4.98 -5.27 -12.42
CA PRO A 37 -5.07 -4.84 -13.80
C PRO A 37 -5.99 -3.63 -13.92
N GLN A 38 -5.75 -2.79 -14.90
CA GLN A 38 -6.71 -1.74 -15.23
C GLN A 38 -7.97 -2.41 -15.82
N LEU A 39 -9.15 -2.06 -15.31
CA LEU A 39 -10.41 -2.63 -15.80
C LEU A 39 -10.88 -1.86 -17.05
N PRO A 40 -11.64 -2.49 -17.97
CA PRO A 40 -12.23 -1.78 -19.10
C PRO A 40 -13.01 -0.54 -18.65
N GLY A 41 -12.72 0.61 -19.26
CA GLY A 41 -13.29 1.91 -18.88
C GLY A 41 -12.54 2.67 -17.78
N MET A 42 -11.48 2.10 -17.19
CA MET A 42 -10.59 2.78 -16.23
C MET A 42 -9.29 3.30 -16.86
N ALA A 43 -8.93 2.81 -18.04
CA ALA A 43 -7.76 3.25 -18.78
C ALA A 43 -7.97 3.12 -20.29
N GLU A 44 -7.28 3.98 -21.05
CA GLU A 44 -7.28 3.93 -22.52
C GLU A 44 -6.55 2.69 -23.06
N HIS A 45 -5.64 2.10 -22.26
CA HIS A 45 -4.85 0.92 -22.63
C HIS A 45 -4.83 -0.11 -21.49
N LEU A 46 -5.12 -1.37 -21.80
CA LEU A 46 -5.02 -2.47 -20.84
C LEU A 46 -3.55 -2.90 -20.74
N MET A 47 -2.86 -2.47 -19.68
CA MET A 47 -1.48 -2.86 -19.44
C MET A 47 -1.39 -4.32 -18.98
N ASP A 48 -0.42 -5.06 -19.53
CA ASP A 48 0.03 -6.32 -18.93
C ASP A 48 0.93 -6.08 -17.70
N ILE A 49 1.31 -7.14 -16.99
CA ILE A 49 2.14 -7.02 -15.77
C ILE A 49 3.52 -6.39 -16.03
N LYS A 50 4.11 -6.65 -17.21
CA LYS A 50 5.42 -6.11 -17.59
C LYS A 50 5.30 -4.61 -17.87
N GLU A 51 4.27 -4.22 -18.61
CA GLU A 51 3.96 -2.82 -18.91
C GLU A 51 3.67 -2.04 -17.64
N ALA A 52 2.80 -2.57 -16.76
CA ALA A 52 2.44 -1.93 -15.49
C ALA A 52 3.66 -1.74 -14.58
N LEU A 53 4.52 -2.76 -14.44
CA LEU A 53 5.73 -2.64 -13.61
C LEU A 53 6.74 -1.67 -14.23
N THR A 54 6.94 -1.72 -15.56
CA THR A 54 7.85 -0.80 -16.25
C THR A 54 7.38 0.65 -16.11
N TYR A 55 6.08 0.88 -16.25
CA TYR A 55 5.47 2.19 -16.07
C TYR A 55 5.62 2.70 -14.63
N LEU A 56 5.33 1.86 -13.63
CA LEU A 56 5.52 2.20 -12.21
C LEU A 56 6.97 2.60 -11.90
N VAL A 57 7.95 1.83 -12.40
CA VAL A 57 9.38 2.13 -12.19
C VAL A 57 9.77 3.43 -12.87
N LYS A 58 9.31 3.67 -14.10
CA LYS A 58 9.55 4.93 -14.82
C LYS A 58 9.01 6.14 -14.04
N MET A 59 7.80 6.04 -13.51
CA MET A 59 7.17 7.10 -12.70
C MET A 59 7.88 7.31 -11.36
N SER A 60 8.56 6.28 -10.86
CA SER A 60 9.31 6.34 -9.60
C SER A 60 10.67 7.05 -9.71
N GLY A 61 11.13 7.39 -10.91
CA GLY A 61 12.43 8.00 -11.13
C GLY A 61 13.59 7.03 -10.87
N GLN A 62 14.69 7.54 -10.32
CA GLN A 62 15.90 6.73 -10.08
C GLN A 62 15.75 5.89 -8.81
N LEU A 63 15.41 4.60 -8.99
CA LEU A 63 15.35 3.63 -7.90
C LEU A 63 16.74 3.01 -7.63
N ARG A 64 17.05 2.80 -6.35
CA ARG A 64 18.27 2.10 -5.93
C ARG A 64 18.04 0.60 -5.99
N ASN A 65 18.98 -0.14 -6.56
CA ASN A 65 18.92 -1.59 -6.61
C ASN A 65 19.42 -2.23 -5.30
N ASN A 66 18.70 -2.00 -4.21
CA ASN A 66 19.00 -2.55 -2.89
C ASN A 66 17.72 -2.69 -2.05
N SER A 67 17.86 -3.15 -0.80
CA SER A 67 16.76 -3.38 0.13
C SER A 67 16.00 -2.12 0.58
N ASP A 68 16.47 -0.92 0.24
CA ASP A 68 15.79 0.34 0.54
C ASP A 68 14.63 0.57 -0.45
N THR A 69 14.70 -0.02 -1.64
CA THR A 69 13.59 -0.07 -2.60
C THR A 69 12.74 -1.30 -2.32
N VAL A 70 11.42 -1.10 -2.20
CA VAL A 70 10.48 -2.18 -1.89
C VAL A 70 9.32 -2.17 -2.87
N LEU A 71 9.11 -3.29 -3.57
CA LEU A 71 7.92 -3.53 -4.38
C LEU A 71 6.86 -4.24 -3.53
N VAL A 72 5.70 -3.61 -3.33
CA VAL A 72 4.58 -4.21 -2.61
C VAL A 72 3.51 -4.67 -3.61
N ILE A 73 3.28 -5.98 -3.68
CA ILE A 73 2.24 -6.59 -4.51
C ILE A 73 0.94 -6.67 -3.70
N GLY A 74 -0.09 -5.98 -4.19
CA GLY A 74 -1.40 -5.83 -3.56
C GLY A 74 -2.32 -7.06 -3.61
N ARG A 75 -3.58 -6.86 -3.16
CA ARG A 75 -4.57 -7.93 -2.95
C ARG A 75 -5.28 -8.40 -4.24
N TYR A 76 -5.42 -7.53 -5.24
CA TYR A 76 -6.35 -7.80 -6.34
C TYR A 76 -5.87 -8.98 -7.19
N THR A 77 -6.83 -9.78 -7.61
CA THR A 77 -6.77 -11.23 -7.86
C THR A 77 -5.89 -11.69 -9.03
N SER A 78 -5.15 -10.78 -9.66
CA SER A 78 -4.56 -10.94 -10.99
C SER A 78 -3.05 -11.23 -11.02
N ILE A 79 -2.37 -11.24 -9.88
CA ILE A 79 -0.97 -11.70 -9.78
C ILE A 79 -0.93 -13.02 -9.00
N ASP A 80 -0.60 -14.09 -9.70
CA ASP A 80 -0.57 -15.46 -9.22
C ASP A 80 0.77 -16.14 -9.58
N LYS A 81 0.93 -17.42 -9.25
CA LYS A 81 2.17 -18.21 -9.48
C LYS A 81 2.71 -18.08 -10.90
N LYS A 82 1.81 -18.08 -11.89
CA LYS A 82 2.16 -17.98 -13.31
C LYS A 82 2.82 -16.64 -13.68
N ASP A 83 2.61 -15.60 -12.88
CA ASP A 83 3.07 -14.25 -13.18
C ASP A 83 4.43 -13.95 -12.55
N PHE A 84 4.87 -14.72 -11.55
CA PHE A 84 6.15 -14.53 -10.87
C PHE A 84 7.37 -14.61 -11.82
N PRO A 85 7.46 -15.56 -12.78
CA PRO A 85 8.54 -15.56 -13.75
C PRO A 85 8.61 -14.26 -14.56
N VAL A 86 7.46 -13.73 -14.99
CA VAL A 86 7.38 -12.50 -15.77
C VAL A 86 7.80 -11.30 -14.92
N LEU A 87 7.34 -11.24 -13.67
CA LEU A 87 7.73 -10.20 -12.72
C LEU A 87 9.24 -10.19 -12.50
N MET A 88 9.83 -11.35 -12.20
CA MET A 88 11.27 -11.47 -11.93
C MET A 88 12.12 -11.19 -13.16
N SER A 89 11.70 -11.67 -14.33
CA SER A 89 12.34 -11.31 -15.60
C SER A 89 12.30 -9.80 -15.84
N THR A 90 11.15 -9.16 -15.61
CA THR A 90 11.00 -7.71 -15.80
C THR A 90 11.89 -6.93 -14.84
N LEU A 91 11.91 -7.27 -13.55
CA LEU A 91 12.82 -6.66 -12.56
C LEU A 91 14.29 -6.82 -12.95
N LYS A 92 14.67 -7.98 -13.50
CA LYS A 92 16.02 -8.21 -14.01
C LYS A 92 16.37 -7.27 -15.16
N HIS A 93 15.47 -7.08 -16.13
CA HIS A 93 15.68 -6.14 -17.23
C HIS A 93 15.74 -4.69 -16.77
N LEU A 94 15.02 -4.34 -15.69
CA LEU A 94 15.04 -3.01 -15.08
C LEU A 94 16.25 -2.81 -14.13
N GLY A 95 17.09 -3.82 -13.92
CA GLY A 95 18.25 -3.73 -13.03
C GLY A 95 17.88 -3.67 -11.54
N LEU A 96 16.72 -4.20 -11.16
CA LEU A 96 16.14 -4.11 -9.81
C LEU A 96 16.05 -5.48 -9.11
N THR A 97 17.05 -6.34 -9.27
CA THR A 97 17.03 -7.70 -8.67
C THR A 97 17.42 -7.74 -7.19
N GLY A 98 17.97 -6.66 -6.65
CA GLY A 98 18.39 -6.51 -5.25
C GLY A 98 17.35 -5.82 -4.36
N ILE A 99 16.18 -5.49 -4.91
CA ILE A 99 15.07 -4.88 -4.16
C ILE A 99 14.34 -5.92 -3.32
N ARG A 100 13.62 -5.47 -2.29
CA ARG A 100 12.69 -6.34 -1.56
C ARG A 100 11.37 -6.42 -2.29
N ILE A 101 10.75 -7.60 -2.27
CA ILE A 101 9.43 -7.83 -2.84
C ILE A 101 8.54 -8.35 -1.72
N ILE A 102 7.51 -7.58 -1.34
CA ILE A 102 6.53 -7.96 -0.34
C ILE A 102 5.22 -8.28 -1.05
N ARG A 103 4.73 -9.51 -0.89
CA ARG A 103 3.45 -9.94 -1.44
C ARG A 103 2.40 -10.03 -0.33
N LYS A 104 1.27 -9.35 -0.51
CA LYS A 104 0.07 -9.57 0.31
C LYS A 104 -0.60 -10.88 -0.08
N THR A 105 -1.10 -11.63 0.91
CA THR A 105 -2.01 -12.76 0.63
C THR A 105 -3.28 -12.28 -0.07
N LYS A 106 -3.86 -13.14 -0.91
CA LYS A 106 -5.13 -12.86 -1.58
C LYS A 106 -6.22 -12.74 -0.52
N GLY A 107 -7.21 -11.91 -0.81
CA GLY A 107 -8.47 -11.92 -0.06
C GLY A 107 -9.22 -13.23 -0.28
N CYS A 108 -10.47 -13.23 0.14
CA CYS A 108 -11.36 -14.33 -0.18
C CYS A 108 -12.67 -13.78 -0.71
N ASP A 109 -13.04 -14.26 -1.90
CA ASP A 109 -14.28 -13.92 -2.56
C ASP A 109 -15.34 -14.92 -2.10
N ASN A 110 -16.42 -14.41 -1.48
CA ASN A 110 -17.49 -15.23 -0.91
C ASN A 110 -17.01 -16.21 0.18
N CYS A 111 -16.46 -15.68 1.27
CA CYS A 111 -15.84 -16.46 2.34
C CYS A 111 -16.75 -17.42 3.08
N GLU A 112 -18.05 -17.15 3.09
CA GLU A 112 -19.04 -18.09 3.63
C GLU A 112 -18.97 -19.47 2.96
N LYS A 113 -18.67 -19.51 1.65
CA LYS A 113 -18.66 -20.74 0.86
C LYS A 113 -17.26 -21.24 0.54
N ASN A 114 -16.28 -20.34 0.43
CA ASN A 114 -14.98 -20.65 -0.17
C ASN A 114 -13.78 -20.51 0.77
N ALA A 115 -13.97 -20.39 2.09
CA ALA A 115 -12.88 -20.15 3.04
C ALA A 115 -11.74 -21.20 2.93
N THR A 116 -12.07 -22.49 2.94
CA THR A 116 -11.06 -23.57 2.88
C THR A 116 -10.30 -23.56 1.56
N ALA A 117 -11.00 -23.45 0.43
CA ALA A 117 -10.36 -23.37 -0.89
C ALA A 117 -9.46 -22.13 -1.00
N SER A 118 -9.89 -20.98 -0.47
CA SER A 118 -9.11 -19.74 -0.45
C SER A 118 -7.87 -19.85 0.44
N ALA A 119 -7.95 -20.59 1.54
CA ALA A 119 -6.81 -20.85 2.42
C ALA A 119 -5.76 -21.72 1.70
N ILE A 120 -6.18 -22.84 1.11
CA ILE A 120 -5.30 -23.73 0.34
C ILE A 120 -4.62 -22.98 -0.81
N LEU A 121 -5.38 -22.17 -1.56
CA LEU A 121 -4.85 -21.35 -2.63
C LEU A 121 -3.81 -20.34 -2.11
N ASN A 122 -4.10 -19.67 -0.99
CA ASN A 122 -3.14 -18.74 -0.38
C ASN A 122 -1.85 -19.44 0.06
N ASP A 123 -1.94 -20.64 0.64
CA ASP A 123 -0.78 -21.41 1.07
C ASP A 123 0.10 -21.81 -0.11
N ASP A 124 -0.51 -22.33 -1.18
CA ASP A 124 0.15 -22.73 -2.41
C ASP A 124 0.86 -21.55 -3.10
N ILE A 125 0.17 -20.42 -3.27
CA ILE A 125 0.79 -19.21 -3.86
C ILE A 125 1.89 -18.65 -2.95
N THR A 126 1.69 -18.69 -1.63
CA THR A 126 2.67 -18.22 -0.65
C THR A 126 3.94 -19.07 -0.69
N ALA A 127 3.79 -20.40 -0.79
CA ALA A 127 4.91 -21.32 -0.92
C ALA A 127 5.71 -21.01 -2.20
N GLU A 128 5.04 -20.81 -3.33
CA GLU A 128 5.71 -20.47 -4.58
C GLU A 128 6.39 -19.09 -4.52
N ALA A 129 5.72 -18.07 -3.97
CA ALA A 129 6.29 -16.72 -3.82
C ALA A 129 7.58 -16.74 -2.99
N LYS A 130 7.62 -17.55 -1.91
CA LYS A 130 8.82 -17.73 -1.10
C LYS A 130 9.98 -18.36 -1.89
N ARG A 131 9.71 -19.24 -2.86
CA ARG A 131 10.76 -19.81 -3.73
C ARG A 131 11.42 -18.76 -4.62
N TYR A 132 10.72 -17.66 -4.93
CA TYR A 132 11.27 -16.48 -5.61
C TYR A 132 11.89 -15.45 -4.66
N GLY A 133 11.94 -15.72 -3.35
CA GLY A 133 12.50 -14.82 -2.34
C GLY A 133 11.55 -13.72 -1.89
N PHE A 134 10.24 -13.85 -2.14
CA PHE A 134 9.28 -12.82 -1.72
C PHE A 134 9.01 -12.92 -0.22
N GLU A 135 8.90 -11.77 0.42
CA GLU A 135 8.36 -11.66 1.77
C GLU A 135 6.83 -11.66 1.72
N ILE A 136 6.21 -12.20 2.77
CA ILE A 136 4.77 -12.46 2.76
C ILE A 136 4.09 -11.65 3.86
N LEU A 137 3.20 -10.76 3.43
CA LEU A 137 2.32 -10.02 4.31
C LEU A 137 0.99 -10.79 4.45
N GLN A 138 0.86 -11.50 5.57
CA GLN A 138 -0.26 -12.38 5.90
C GLN A 138 -1.53 -11.58 6.27
N THR A 139 -2.30 -11.17 5.28
CA THR A 139 -3.56 -10.44 5.48
C THR A 139 -4.78 -11.36 5.56
N PHE A 140 -4.72 -12.55 4.95
CA PHE A 140 -5.85 -13.46 4.80
C PHE A 140 -6.47 -13.92 6.13
N PRO A 141 -5.72 -14.36 7.16
CA PRO A 141 -6.31 -14.77 8.44
C PRO A 141 -7.06 -13.65 9.14
N ILE A 142 -6.57 -12.41 9.04
CA ILE A 142 -7.21 -11.23 9.63
C ILE A 142 -8.54 -10.96 8.91
N ILE A 143 -8.56 -10.98 7.57
CA ILE A 143 -9.79 -10.84 6.77
C ILE A 143 -10.80 -11.92 7.19
N MET A 144 -10.33 -13.18 7.28
CA MET A 144 -11.17 -14.31 7.60
C MET A 144 -11.73 -14.25 9.03
N SER A 145 -11.01 -13.65 9.98
CA SER A 145 -11.53 -13.48 11.35
C SER A 145 -12.68 -12.47 11.49
N ARG A 146 -12.92 -11.66 10.44
CA ARG A 146 -13.87 -10.55 10.43
C ARG A 146 -14.83 -10.59 9.24
N TYR A 147 -14.87 -11.68 8.47
CA TYR A 147 -15.65 -11.73 7.22
C TYR A 147 -17.17 -11.49 7.41
N LYS A 148 -17.72 -11.77 8.61
CA LYS A 148 -19.14 -11.54 8.91
C LYS A 148 -19.47 -10.07 9.18
N ASP A 149 -18.50 -9.29 9.62
CA ASP A 149 -18.65 -7.85 9.82
C ASP A 149 -18.83 -7.12 8.47
N VAL A 150 -18.42 -7.80 7.40
CA VAL A 150 -18.45 -7.35 6.01
C VAL A 150 -19.80 -7.60 5.33
N THR A 151 -20.51 -8.67 5.69
CA THR A 151 -21.78 -9.05 5.08
C THR A 151 -22.96 -8.22 5.59
N TYR A 152 -22.82 -7.54 6.73
CA TYR A 152 -23.92 -6.81 7.37
C TYR A 152 -23.82 -5.27 7.31
N SER A 153 -22.66 -4.69 6.97
CA SER A 153 -22.44 -3.25 7.05
C SER A 153 -21.76 -2.66 5.80
N SER A 154 -22.60 -2.29 4.82
CA SER A 154 -22.36 -1.33 3.74
C SER A 154 -21.47 -1.72 2.53
N THR A 155 -22.00 -1.35 1.35
CA THR A 155 -21.48 -1.06 -0.01
C THR A 155 -20.09 -1.47 -0.52
N CYS A 156 -19.11 -1.93 0.27
CA CYS A 156 -17.98 -2.67 -0.29
C CYS A 156 -17.18 -3.42 0.79
N ALA A 157 -17.20 -4.74 0.69
CA ALA A 157 -16.33 -5.63 1.44
C ALA A 157 -14.82 -5.34 1.34
N LEU A 158 -14.41 -4.54 0.35
CA LEU A 158 -13.02 -4.17 0.15
C LEU A 158 -12.55 -3.08 1.11
N HIS A 159 -13.44 -2.27 1.69
CA HIS A 159 -13.10 -1.05 2.41
C HIS A 159 -13.39 -1.20 3.90
N TYR A 160 -12.56 -1.96 4.61
CA TYR A 160 -12.58 -2.00 6.09
C TYR A 160 -12.05 -0.69 6.71
N HIS A 161 -12.40 0.44 6.11
CA HIS A 161 -12.02 1.74 6.60
C HIS A 161 -13.05 2.79 6.25
N THR A 162 -13.18 3.77 7.13
CA THR A 162 -13.97 4.97 6.94
C THR A 162 -13.03 6.16 6.91
N ILE A 163 -13.33 7.15 6.10
CA ILE A 163 -12.49 8.34 5.96
C ILE A 163 -13.33 9.54 6.32
N GLU A 164 -12.86 10.29 7.30
CA GLU A 164 -13.49 11.53 7.73
C GLU A 164 -12.58 12.71 7.41
N LYS A 165 -13.17 13.78 6.87
CA LYS A 165 -12.47 15.04 6.67
C LYS A 165 -12.36 15.75 8.01
N VAL A 166 -11.14 15.91 8.51
CA VAL A 166 -10.81 16.64 9.73
C VAL A 166 -10.44 18.07 9.34
N SER A 167 -11.26 19.04 9.73
CA SER A 167 -10.90 20.46 9.60
C SER A 167 -10.13 20.87 10.84
N HIS A 168 -8.79 20.99 10.75
CA HIS A 168 -8.07 21.73 11.77
C HIS A 168 -8.09 23.21 11.42
N THR A 169 -8.84 24.00 12.19
CA THR A 169 -8.40 25.36 12.50
C THR A 169 -7.11 25.23 13.30
N MET A 170 -5.95 25.27 12.64
CA MET A 170 -4.71 25.53 13.35
C MET A 170 -4.80 26.95 13.91
N GLU A 171 -5.23 27.08 15.16
CA GLU A 171 -4.92 28.26 15.97
C GLU A 171 -3.41 28.25 16.18
N ARG A 172 -2.67 28.78 15.20
CA ARG A 172 -1.31 29.23 15.46
C ARG A 172 -1.46 30.35 16.47
N ASN A 173 -1.09 30.08 17.73
CA ASN A 173 -0.79 31.13 18.70
C ASN A 173 0.43 31.91 18.19
N VAL A 174 0.21 32.78 17.19
CA VAL A 174 1.18 33.78 16.74
C VAL A 174 1.02 34.96 17.67
N THR A 175 1.89 35.01 18.66
CA THR A 175 2.10 36.20 19.45
C THR A 175 2.68 37.29 18.54
N THR A 176 1.84 38.28 18.25
CA THR A 176 2.18 39.69 17.96
C THR A 176 2.42 40.14 16.50
N ILE A 177 1.79 41.29 16.25
CA ILE A 177 2.04 42.38 15.29
C ILE A 177 1.25 42.33 13.98
N LYS A 178 0.51 43.43 13.82
CA LYS A 178 -0.54 43.76 12.86
C LYS A 178 -0.10 43.68 11.39
N ASN A 179 -1.10 43.38 10.57
CA ASN A 179 -1.20 43.64 9.14
C ASN A 179 -0.28 42.85 8.23
N ASP A 180 -0.67 41.61 7.91
CA ASP A 180 -0.66 41.20 6.52
C ASP A 180 -1.78 40.20 6.23
N ARG A 181 -2.42 40.33 5.06
CA ARG A 181 -3.50 39.44 4.62
C ARG A 181 -2.91 38.07 4.28
N GLN A 182 -2.77 37.20 5.28
CA GLN A 182 -2.51 35.78 5.06
C GLN A 182 -3.81 35.12 4.59
N THR A 183 -3.89 34.79 3.30
CA THR A 183 -4.78 33.74 2.82
C THR A 183 -4.35 32.44 3.50
N SER A 184 -5.04 32.07 4.57
CA SER A 184 -4.95 30.74 5.15
C SER A 184 -5.43 29.74 4.10
N GLN A 185 -4.49 29.09 3.40
CA GLN A 185 -4.81 27.91 2.59
C GLN A 185 -5.25 26.82 3.57
N GLN A 186 -6.56 26.64 3.66
CA GLN A 186 -7.15 25.53 4.40
C GLN A 186 -6.85 24.27 3.61
N HIS A 187 -5.83 23.52 4.03
CA HIS A 187 -5.61 22.18 3.51
C HIS A 187 -6.60 21.25 4.18
N ASP A 188 -7.39 20.56 3.38
CA ASP A 188 -8.22 19.47 3.85
C ASP A 188 -7.32 18.39 4.43
N MET A 189 -7.64 17.94 5.65
CA MET A 189 -7.01 16.76 6.24
C MET A 189 -8.04 15.67 6.39
N TYR A 190 -7.58 14.43 6.30
CA TYR A 190 -8.40 13.24 6.39
C TYR A 190 -7.87 12.34 7.50
N HIS A 191 -8.78 11.70 8.22
CA HIS A 191 -8.47 10.64 9.17
C HIS A 191 -9.08 9.32 8.70
N VAL A 192 -8.29 8.24 8.77
CA VAL A 192 -8.68 6.91 8.32
C VAL A 192 -8.94 6.00 9.52
N TYR A 193 -10.22 5.69 9.76
CA TYR A 193 -10.63 4.69 10.75
C TYR A 193 -10.67 3.30 10.16
N GLY A 194 -10.47 2.26 10.98
CA GLY A 194 -10.74 0.87 10.60
C GLY A 194 -9.69 -0.10 11.10
N ASP A 195 -10.04 -0.91 12.10
CA ASP A 195 -9.12 -1.79 12.83
C ASP A 195 -8.39 -2.77 11.92
N VAL A 196 -9.09 -3.29 10.92
CA VAL A 196 -8.56 -4.26 9.97
C VAL A 196 -7.50 -3.62 9.04
N MET A 197 -7.76 -2.43 8.51
CA MET A 197 -6.78 -1.71 7.68
C MET A 197 -5.63 -1.11 8.49
N ALA A 198 -5.89 -0.72 9.74
CA ALA A 198 -4.87 -0.30 10.70
C ALA A 198 -3.91 -1.45 11.00
N ALA A 199 -4.43 -2.65 11.30
CA ALA A 199 -3.61 -3.85 11.50
C ALA A 199 -2.72 -4.16 10.29
N TYR A 200 -3.26 -4.12 9.07
CA TYR A 200 -2.46 -4.32 7.85
C TYR A 200 -1.39 -3.25 7.64
N SER A 201 -1.74 -1.99 7.90
CA SER A 201 -0.82 -0.88 7.77
C SER A 201 0.34 -1.06 8.75
N ASN A 202 0.05 -1.41 10.01
CA ASN A 202 1.07 -1.62 11.03
C ASN A 202 1.97 -2.82 10.71
N MET A 203 1.40 -3.95 10.24
CA MET A 203 2.21 -5.08 9.80
C MET A 203 3.14 -4.71 8.64
N LEU A 204 2.64 -3.99 7.64
CA LEU A 204 3.46 -3.55 6.51
C LEU A 204 4.56 -2.58 6.96
N ILE A 205 4.22 -1.56 7.77
CA ILE A 205 5.18 -0.62 8.33
C ILE A 205 6.27 -1.36 9.12
N SER A 206 5.88 -2.33 9.96
CA SER A 206 6.83 -3.17 10.70
C SER A 206 7.71 -4.01 9.78
N MET A 207 7.22 -4.51 8.64
CA MET A 207 8.05 -5.20 7.65
C MET A 207 9.03 -4.27 6.95
N LEU A 208 8.61 -3.02 6.67
CA LEU A 208 9.48 -2.01 6.09
C LEU A 208 10.60 -1.63 7.08
N HIS A 209 10.28 -1.48 8.37
CA HIS A 209 11.24 -1.15 9.44
C HIS A 209 12.07 -2.33 9.96
N GLY A 210 11.52 -3.55 9.99
CA GLY A 210 12.12 -4.70 10.68
C GLY A 210 13.49 -5.14 10.12
N HIS A 211 13.88 -4.64 8.96
CA HIS A 211 15.22 -4.83 8.39
C HIS A 211 16.23 -3.74 8.79
N TRP A 212 15.78 -2.58 9.30
CA TRP A 212 16.63 -1.53 9.86
C TRP A 212 17.19 -1.91 11.24
N SER A 213 16.41 -2.62 12.06
CA SER A 213 16.85 -3.09 13.40
C SER A 213 17.98 -4.12 13.36
N LYS A 214 18.28 -4.75 12.22
CA LYS A 214 19.46 -5.62 12.08
C LYS A 214 20.78 -4.85 11.98
N ASN A 215 20.72 -3.53 11.76
CA ASN A 215 21.89 -2.64 11.63
C ASN A 215 22.05 -1.65 12.78
N GLY A 216 21.37 -1.87 13.92
CA GLY A 216 21.79 -1.30 15.20
C GLY A 216 21.20 0.05 15.63
N ASP A 217 20.27 0.66 14.89
CA ASP A 217 19.60 1.89 15.35
C ASP A 217 18.11 1.64 15.62
N VAL A 218 17.75 1.65 16.90
CA VAL A 218 16.37 1.62 17.39
C VAL A 218 15.88 3.06 17.50
N MET A 219 14.97 3.47 16.62
CA MET A 219 14.19 4.69 16.81
C MET A 219 12.94 4.35 17.61
N ASN A 220 12.74 5.02 18.76
CA ASN A 220 11.49 4.97 19.51
C ASN A 220 10.40 5.66 18.69
N ILE A 221 9.35 4.92 18.33
CA ILE A 221 8.09 5.51 17.87
C ILE A 221 7.28 5.81 19.14
N PRO A 222 6.75 7.04 19.31
CA PRO A 222 5.88 7.38 20.44
C PRO A 222 4.54 6.63 20.43
#